data_AF-A0A4R4M6R4-F1
#
_entry.id   AF-A0A4R4M6R4-F1
#
_cell.length_a   1.000
_cell.length_b   1.000
_cell.length_c   1.000
_cell.angle_alpha   90.00
_cell.angle_beta   90.00
_cell.angle_gamma   90.00
#
_symmetry.space_group_name_H-M   'P 1'
#
loop_
_entity.id
_entity.type
_entity.pdbx_description
1 polymer ?
#
loop_
_entity_poly.entity_id
_entity_poly.type
_entity_poly.pdbx_seq_one_letter_code
_entity_poly.pdbx_strand_id
1 'polypeptide(L)' 'MVEVKELDRRAAVHAALGEPARLAIVDALLLGDASPGELGAGLGAPSNLVAHHLRVLAEAGVV' A
#
# COMPACT_ATOMS: atom_id res chain seq x y z
N MET A 1 2.77 8.59 28.15
CA MET A 1 2.51 9.54 27.05
C MET A 1 2.99 8.87 25.78
N VAL A 2 2.15 8.75 24.75
CA VAL A 2 2.61 8.23 23.45
C VAL A 2 3.46 9.32 22.79
N GLU A 3 4.64 8.97 22.30
CA GLU A 3 5.53 9.90 21.61
C GLU A 3 4.90 10.33 20.29
N VAL A 4 4.90 11.63 19.98
CA VAL A 4 4.23 12.21 18.79
C VAL A 4 4.69 11.53 17.50
N LYS A 5 5.97 11.18 17.40
CA LYS A 5 6.54 10.45 16.26
C LYS A 5 5.88 9.10 16.02
N GLU A 6 5.51 8.38 17.08
CA GLU A 6 4.83 7.09 16.94
C GLU A 6 3.38 7.28 16.48
N LEU A 7 2.72 8.37 16.90
CA LEU A 7 1.39 8.72 16.39
C LEU A 7 1.45 9.09 14.91
N ASP A 8 2.42 9.89 14.49
CA ASP A 8 2.59 10.28 13.09
C ASP A 8 2.88 9.08 12.19
N ARG A 9 3.74 8.16 12.65
CA ARG A 9 4.03 6.91 11.93
C ARG A 9 2.76 6.07 11.74
N ARG A 10 1.99 5.88 12.81
CA ARG A 10 0.73 5.12 12.74
C ARG A 10 -0.30 5.82 11.85
N ALA A 11 -0.41 7.14 11.92
CA ALA A 11 -1.28 7.91 11.07
C ALA A 11 -0.91 7.75 9.58
N ALA A 12 0.38 7.77 9.25
CA ALA A 12 0.85 7.54 7.88
C ALA A 12 0.47 6.13 7.36
N VAL A 13 0.65 5.09 8.18
CA VAL A 13 0.22 3.72 7.85
C VAL A 13 -1.29 3.65 7.60
N HIS A 14 -2.10 4.23 8.49
CA HIS A 14 -3.55 4.22 8.33
C HIS A 14 -4.02 5.05 7.13
N ALA A 15 -3.36 6.17 6.82
CA ALA A 15 -3.65 6.96 5.62
C ALA A 15 -3.30 6.19 4.34
N ALA A 16 -2.20 5.44 4.34
CA ALA A 16 -1.85 4.55 3.24
C ALA A 16 -2.89 3.42 3.11
N LEU A 17 -3.30 2.75 4.19
CA LEU A 17 -4.26 1.65 4.11
C LEU A 17 -5.72 2.10 3.90
N GLY A 18 -6.03 3.38 4.06
CA GLY A 18 -7.40 3.92 3.93
C GLY A 18 -7.94 4.01 2.49
N GLU A 19 -7.21 3.54 1.48
CA GLU A 19 -7.63 3.56 0.08
C GLU A 19 -7.83 2.13 -0.45
N PRO A 20 -8.97 1.82 -1.12
CA PRO A 20 -9.32 0.45 -1.49
C PRO A 20 -8.31 -0.29 -2.37
N ALA A 21 -7.73 0.36 -3.39
CA ALA A 21 -6.76 -0.28 -4.28
C ALA A 21 -5.47 -0.63 -3.51
N ARG A 22 -4.98 0.27 -2.65
CA ARG A 22 -3.83 -0.01 -1.78
C ARG A 22 -4.10 -1.15 -0.80
N LEU A 23 -5.29 -1.22 -0.22
CA LEU A 23 -5.66 -2.33 0.66
C LEU A 23 -5.67 -3.67 -0.10
N ALA A 24 -6.24 -3.70 -1.30
CA ALA A 24 -6.25 -4.89 -2.15
C ALA A 24 -4.84 -5.32 -2.61
N ILE A 25 -3.92 -4.36 -2.84
CA ILE A 25 -2.50 -4.67 -3.12
C ILE A 25 -1.87 -5.38 -1.91
N VAL A 26 -2.08 -4.85 -0.70
CA VAL A 26 -1.53 -5.46 0.53
C VAL A 26 -2.11 -6.86 0.73
N ASP A 27 -3.42 -7.03 0.56
CA ASP A 27 -4.08 -8.34 0.67
C ASP A 27 -3.52 -9.36 -0.34
N ALA A 28 -3.23 -8.93 -1.57
CA ALA A 28 -2.57 -9.78 -2.56
C ALA A 28 -1.15 -10.18 -2.14
N LEU A 29 -0.36 -9.20 -1.64
CA LEU A 29 1.03 -9.44 -1.21
C LEU A 29 1.13 -10.27 0.08
N LEU A 30 0.09 -10.27 0.93
CA LEU A 30 0.01 -11.17 2.08
C LEU A 30 -0.05 -12.64 1.70
N LEU A 31 -0.54 -12.96 0.50
CA LEU A 31 -0.63 -14.33 -0.02
C LEU A 31 0.67 -14.79 -0.71
N GLY A 32 1.54 -13.85 -1.07
CA GLY A 32 2.83 -14.10 -1.70
C GLY A 32 3.28 -12.95 -2.60
N ASP A 33 4.46 -13.09 -3.20
CA ASP A 33 4.99 -12.09 -4.13
C ASP A 33 4.08 -11.95 -5.37
N ALA A 34 3.87 -10.71 -5.80
CA ALA A 34 3.16 -10.39 -7.03
C ALA A 34 3.90 -9.28 -7.79
N SER A 35 4.02 -9.44 -9.10
CA SER A 35 4.55 -8.40 -9.97
C SER A 35 3.54 -7.24 -10.11
N PRO A 36 4.01 -6.02 -10.42
CA PRO A 36 3.11 -4.89 -10.69
C PRO A 36 2.09 -5.15 -11.80
N GLY A 37 2.43 -6.01 -12.78
CA GLY A 37 1.52 -6.41 -13.84
C GLY A 37 0.38 -7.30 -13.33
N GLU A 38 0.69 -8.29 -12.47
CA GLU A 38 -0.32 -9.16 -11.85
C GLU A 38 -1.25 -8.37 -10.92
N LEU A 39 -0.69 -7.47 -10.11
CA LEU A 39 -1.46 -6.55 -9.28
C LEU A 39 -2.40 -5.67 -10.13
N GLY A 40 -1.88 -5.09 -11.21
CA GLY A 40 -2.68 -4.26 -12.13
C GLY A 40 -3.81 -5.03 -12.82
N ALA A 41 -3.54 -6.27 -13.23
CA ALA A 41 -4.56 -7.13 -13.81
C ALA A 41 -5.70 -7.45 -12.81
N GLY A 42 -5.36 -7.75 -11.55
CA GLY A 42 -6.34 -7.99 -10.49
C GLY A 42 -7.19 -6.76 -10.14
N LEU A 43 -6.61 -5.56 -10.24
CA LEU A 43 -7.26 -4.29 -9.92
C LEU A 43 -7.98 -3.63 -11.11
N GLY A 44 -7.79 -4.14 -12.33
CA GLY A 44 -8.21 -3.43 -13.55
C GLY A 44 -7.51 -2.08 -13.73
N ALA A 45 -6.28 -1.95 -13.20
CA ALA A 45 -5.53 -0.70 -13.16
C ALA A 45 -4.32 -0.73 -14.10
N PRO A 46 -3.98 0.40 -14.74
CA PRO A 46 -2.76 0.50 -15.53
C PRO A 46 -1.52 0.45 -14.61
N SER A 47 -0.40 -0.05 -15.15
CA SER A 47 0.83 -0.31 -14.38
C SER A 47 1.45 0.93 -13.73
N ASN A 48 1.26 2.12 -14.31
CA ASN A 48 1.70 3.39 -13.71
C ASN A 48 0.91 3.73 -12.45
N LEU A 49 -0.39 3.44 -12.41
CA LEU A 49 -1.23 3.66 -11.23
C LEU A 49 -0.86 2.68 -10.11
N VAL A 50 -0.61 1.41 -10.46
CA VAL A 50 -0.10 0.42 -9.50
C VAL A 50 1.25 0.85 -8.92
N ALA A 51 2.17 1.33 -9.76
CA ALA A 51 3.47 1.83 -9.31
C ALA A 51 3.33 3.02 -8.34
N HIS A 52 2.38 3.92 -8.60
CA HIS A 52 2.07 5.01 -7.68
C HIS A 52 1.58 4.48 -6.32
N HIS A 53 0.65 3.53 -6.31
CA HIS A 53 0.15 2.91 -5.08
C HIS A 53 1.24 2.17 -4.30
N LEU A 54 2.10 1.40 -4.97
CA LEU A 54 3.24 0.72 -4.37
C LEU A 54 4.21 1.70 -3.71
N ARG A 55 4.49 2.83 -4.37
CA ARG A 55 5.33 3.88 -3.79
C ARG A 55 4.74 4.45 -2.50
N VAL A 56 3.43 4.75 -2.48
CA VAL A 56 2.76 5.28 -1.27
C VAL A 56 2.81 4.27 -0.12
N LEU A 57 2.62 2.98 -0.41
CA LEU A 57 2.72 1.91 0.59
C LEU A 57 4.14 1.76 1.12
N ALA A 58 5.16 1.81 0.26
CA ALA A 58 6.57 1.72 0.64
C ALA A 58 7.03 2.92 1.47
N GLU A 59 6.62 4.14 1.10
CA GLU A 59 6.90 5.37 1.86
C GLU A 59 6.27 5.33 3.27
N ALA A 60 5.14 4.64 3.42
CA ALA A 60 4.50 4.39 4.71
C ALA A 60 5.08 3.18 5.48
N GLY A 61 5.98 2.41 4.88
CA GLY A 61 6.59 1.21 5.46
C GLY A 61 5.64 0.02 5.59
N VAL A 62 4.68 -0.12 4.68
CA VAL A 62 3.70 -1.22 4.66
C VAL A 62 4.18 -2.40 3.81
N VAL A 63 4.87 -2.12 2.69
CA VAL A 63 5.44 -3.10 1.75
C VAL A 63 6.92 -2.83 1.51
#